data_AF-A0A965M3Z2-F1
#
_entry.id   AF-A0A965M3Z2-F1
#
_cell.length_a   1.000
_cell.length_b   1.000
_cell.length_c   1.000
_cell.angle_alpha   90.00
_cell.angle_beta   90.00
_cell.angle_gamma   90.00
#
_symmetry.space_group_name_H-M   'P 1'
#
loop_
_entity.id
_entity.type
_entity.pdbx_description
1 polymer ?
#
loop_
_entity_poly.entity_id
_entity_poly.type
_entity_poly.pdbx_seq_one_letter_code
_entity_poly.pdbx_strand_id
1 'polypeptide(L)' 'MDALCDLGRPKIIQLAVLVDRGHRELPIRPDFVGKNLPTAPGQKIRVKLSEQDGEDGVLLEAGKS' A
#
# COMPACT_ATOMS: atom_id res chain seq x y z
N MET A 1 14.13 -3.53 1.41
CA MET A 1 13.83 -3.98 2.80
C MET A 1 15.05 -3.72 3.70
N ASP A 2 15.90 -2.79 3.28
CA ASP A 2 17.29 -2.75 3.72
C ASP A 2 17.47 -1.77 4.88
N ALA A 3 16.72 -0.65 4.86
CA ALA A 3 16.74 0.36 5.91
C ALA A 3 16.36 -0.16 7.31
N LEU A 4 15.51 -1.19 7.40
CA LEU A 4 15.16 -1.81 8.70
C LEU A 4 16.25 -2.78 9.19
N CYS A 5 16.93 -3.46 8.27
CA CYS A 5 18.04 -4.36 8.59
C CYS A 5 19.27 -3.59 9.10
N ASP A 6 19.45 -2.36 8.65
CA ASP A 6 20.54 -1.47 9.09
C ASP A 6 20.35 -0.98 10.53
N LEU A 7 19.11 -0.94 11.03
CA LEU A 7 18.77 -0.54 12.40
C LEU A 7 18.83 -1.70 13.41
N GLY A 8 19.06 -2.94 12.95
CA GLY A 8 19.21 -4.12 13.80
C GLY A 8 18.62 -5.40 13.19
N ARG A 9 18.54 -6.47 14.00
CA ARG A 9 17.94 -7.77 13.61
C ARG A 9 16.63 -8.01 14.36
N PRO A 10 15.51 -7.45 13.87
CA PRO A 10 14.20 -7.77 14.45
C PRO A 10 13.93 -9.27 14.33
N LYS A 11 13.26 -9.83 15.35
CA LYS A 11 12.87 -11.26 15.33
C LYS A 11 11.87 -11.56 14.22
N ILE A 12 10.98 -10.60 13.91
CA ILE A 12 9.93 -10.69 12.91
C ILE A 12 9.71 -9.28 12.32
N ILE A 13 9.46 -9.20 11.01
CA ILE A 13 8.97 -7.98 10.34
C ILE A 13 7.59 -8.31 9.78
N GLN A 14 6.61 -7.44 10.02
CA GLN A 14 5.27 -7.56 9.46
C GLN A 14 4.90 -6.31 8.67
N LEU A 15 4.13 -6.48 7.60
CA LEU A 15 3.65 -5.42 6.72
C LEU A 15 2.13 -5.29 6.85
N ALA A 16 1.67 -4.16 7.41
CA ALA A 16 0.27 -3.77 7.40
C ALA A 16 0.03 -2.71 6.32
N VAL A 17 -1.02 -2.90 5.51
CA VAL A 17 -1.41 -1.94 4.47
C VAL A 17 -2.90 -1.62 4.57
N LEU A 18 -3.26 -0.37 4.30
CA LEU A 18 -4.66 0.02 4.21
C LEU A 18 -5.32 -0.57 2.96
N VAL A 19 -4.62 -0.53 1.82
CA VAL A 19 -5.11 -1.03 0.53
C VAL A 19 -4.08 -1.94 -0.13
N ASP A 20 -4.53 -3.10 -0.61
CA ASP A 20 -3.78 -3.95 -1.54
C ASP A 20 -4.41 -3.84 -2.93
N ARG A 21 -3.65 -3.32 -3.89
CA ARG A 21 -4.10 -3.08 -5.28
C ARG A 21 -3.77 -4.22 -6.25
N GLY A 22 -3.09 -5.27 -5.78
CA GLY A 22 -2.54 -6.33 -6.64
C GLY A 22 -1.32 -5.87 -7.46
N HIS A 23 -1.08 -6.52 -8.60
CA HIS A 23 0.03 -6.24 -9.53
C HIS A 23 1.42 -6.26 -8.90
N ARG A 24 1.68 -7.24 -8.04
CA ARG A 24 2.98 -7.38 -7.37
C ARG A 24 4.06 -7.80 -8.38
N GLU A 25 5.18 -7.09 -8.38
CA GLU A 25 6.37 -7.44 -9.17
C GLU A 25 7.42 -8.22 -8.37
N LEU A 26 7.25 -8.27 -7.04
CA LEU A 26 8.10 -9.00 -6.11
C LEU A 26 7.24 -9.93 -5.23
N PRO A 27 7.83 -11.01 -4.67
CA PRO A 27 7.12 -11.95 -3.81
C PRO A 27 6.87 -11.40 -2.39
N ILE A 28 6.38 -10.16 -2.28
CA ILE A 28 6.08 -9.50 -1.01
C ILE A 28 4.56 -9.50 -0.82
N ARG A 29 4.07 -10.04 0.31
CA ARG A 29 2.66 -10.04 0.68
C ARG A 29 2.50 -9.36 2.04
N PRO A 30 1.52 -8.45 2.20
CA PRO A 30 1.18 -7.90 3.50
C PRO A 30 0.58 -8.96 4.43
N ASP A 31 0.93 -8.89 5.71
CA ASP A 31 0.34 -9.71 6.77
C ASP A 31 -1.08 -9.25 7.10
N PHE A 32 -1.33 -7.94 6.99
CA PHE A 32 -2.62 -7.32 7.27
C PHE A 32 -3.03 -6.40 6.14
N VAL A 33 -4.28 -6.55 5.69
CA VAL A 33 -4.87 -5.75 4.60
C VAL A 33 -6.19 -5.18 5.06
N GLY A 34 -6.34 -3.86 5.00
CA GLY A 34 -7.63 -3.20 5.25
C GLY A 34 -8.65 -3.55 4.16
N LYS A 35 -8.30 -3.31 2.89
CA LYS A 35 -9.14 -3.65 1.74
C LYS A 35 -8.33 -4.12 0.53
N ASN A 36 -8.82 -5.18 -0.13
CA ASN A 36 -8.33 -5.59 -1.44
C ASN A 36 -9.12 -4.84 -2.52
N LEU A 37 -8.44 -4.08 -3.37
CA LEU A 37 -9.04 -3.31 -4.45
C LEU A 37 -8.33 -3.64 -5.78
N PRO A 38 -8.80 -4.63 -6.54
CA PRO A 38 -8.25 -4.94 -7.85
C PRO A 38 -8.33 -3.71 -8.75
N THR A 39 -7.23 -3.41 -9.42
CA THR A 39 -7.13 -2.27 -10.35
C THR A 39 -6.78 -2.78 -11.75
N ALA A 40 -7.09 -2.01 -12.78
CA ALA A 40 -6.57 -2.24 -14.13
C ALA A 40 -5.17 -1.60 -14.28
N PRO A 41 -4.37 -2.02 -15.28
CA PRO A 41 -3.14 -1.33 -15.64
C PRO A 41 -3.38 0.17 -15.84
N GLY A 42 -2.48 1.01 -15.31
CA GLY A 42 -2.58 2.47 -15.38
C GLY A 42 -3.49 3.13 -14.35
N GLN A 43 -4.46 2.42 -13.75
CA GLN A 43 -5.28 2.98 -12.66
C GLN A 43 -4.44 3.19 -11.39
N LYS A 44 -4.74 4.24 -10.62
CA LYS A 44 -4.04 4.61 -9.38
C LYS A 44 -4.98 4.60 -8.18
N ILE A 45 -4.46 4.20 -7.02
CA ILE A 45 -5.17 4.34 -5.75
C ILE A 45 -4.59 5.57 -5.03
N ARG A 46 -5.45 6.51 -4.67
CA ARG A 46 -5.11 7.65 -3.82
C ARG A 46 -5.76 7.45 -2.46
N VAL A 47 -4.93 7.33 -1.43
CA VAL A 47 -5.39 7.32 -0.03
C VAL A 47 -5.29 8.75 0.49
N LYS A 48 -6.36 9.22 1.12
CA LYS A 48 -6.43 10.48 1.86
C LYS A 48 -6.58 10.18 3.35
N LEU A 49 -5.81 10.89 4.16
CA LEU A 49 -5.87 10.83 5.62
C LEU A 49 -6.18 12.23 6.14
N SER A 50 -7.12 12.34 7.07
CA SER A 50 -7.58 13.64 7.58
C SER A 50 -6.45 14.52 8.10
N GLU A 51 -5.39 13.94 8.69
CA GLU A 51 -4.22 14.67 9.20
C GLU A 51 -3.39 15.36 8.11
N GLN A 52 -3.45 14.87 6.87
CA GLN A 52 -2.71 15.44 5.73
C GLN A 52 -3.62 16.13 4.70
N ASP A 53 -4.83 15.61 4.47
CA ASP A 53 -5.72 16.01 3.38
C ASP A 53 -7.02 16.71 3.85
N GLY A 54 -7.31 16.70 5.16
CA GLY A 54 -8.54 17.29 5.74
C GLY A 54 -9.80 16.41 5.64
N GLU A 55 -9.70 15.24 5.00
CA GLU A 55 -10.75 14.22 4.93
C GLU A 55 -10.14 12.82 4.77
N ASP A 56 -10.86 11.79 5.22
CA ASP A 56 -10.50 10.39 4.98
C ASP A 56 -11.12 9.87 3.70
N GLY A 57 -10.35 9.12 2.91
CA GLY A 57 -10.89 8.50 1.72
C GLY A 57 -9.92 7.61 0.95
N VAL A 58 -10.47 6.72 0.13
CA VAL A 58 -9.72 5.92 -0.83
C VAL A 58 -10.36 6.12 -2.21
N LEU A 59 -9.63 6.75 -3.12
CA LEU A 59 -10.10 7.06 -4.47
C LEU A 59 -9.38 6.19 -5.51
N LEU A 60 -10.12 5.76 -6.53
CA LEU A 60 -9.58 5.12 -7.72
C LEU A 60 -9.53 6.14 -8.85
N GLU A 61 -8.32 6.46 -9.31
CA GLU A 61 -8.09 7.40 -10.41
C GLU A 61 -7.79 6.63 -11.71
N ALA A 62 -8.40 7.04 -12.82
CA ALA A 62 -8.10 6.46 -14.14
C ALA A 62 -6.68 6.85 -14.58
N GLY A 63 -5.97 5.93 -15.24
CA GLY A 63 -4.69 6.23 -15.89
C GLY A 63 -4.92 7.22 -17.04
N LYS A 64 -4.08 8.26 -17.14
CA LYS A 64 -4.10 9.15 -18.31
C LYS A 64 -3.61 8.35 -19.52
N SER A 65 -4.46 8.24 -20.55
CA SER A 65 -4.08 7.76 -21.89
C SER A 65 -3.12 8.72 -22.58
#